data_AF-A0A1D6F769-F1
#
_entry.id   AF-A0A1D6F769-F1
#
_cell.length_a   1.000
_cell.length_b   1.000
_cell.length_c   1.000
_cell.angle_alpha   90.00
_cell.angle_beta   90.00
_cell.angle_gamma   90.00
#
_symmetry.space_group_name_H-M   'P 1'
#
loop_
_entity.id
_entity.type
_entity.pdbx_description
1 polymer ?
#
loop_
_entity_poly.entity_id
_entity_poly.type
_entity_poly.pdbx_seq_one_letter_code
_entity_poly.pdbx_strand_id
1 'polypeptide(L)'
;MAAILLSSDLNKRRGCLLYKNEKEVDSGSPSDVEILENPTDSNKRKLLHVLDDSEVVYEDEEGPITQADLQRWFVDDWDKRAPVKVSTDGCTNDFLMVGLSTKDMPVTKADSIDVLCDYIMAIEDDTTLERTWVRSFNPFKIEISVKDLQNILTTTQYMILRCFDMAVRLLANKESRRPKEEIINNRNHYMDMRFWRMVGFGKLPKYHQDPTTEELAKTLDCWPSMNYYITGCRYVLMPWKFNGCHALFVIDHVKKHVTFIDFTPTQDWCKHMPYKRFAEAIIMASKKYKIAYNKKRSGWADDIFKWEHIIQTGVPIDLRGFNTSYLVLQAMAMWGNDRRLKFVGDAKTLRRNFVIDLLSYEDNSCRYAIPANIQQRLVDIAKKD
;
A
#
# COMPACT_ATOMS: atom_id res chain seq x y z
N MET A 1 -25.58 -35.50 -51.78
CA MET A 1 -24.50 -34.80 -51.04
C MET A 1 -24.25 -35.58 -49.76
N ALA A 2 -23.00 -36.01 -49.58
CA ALA A 2 -22.63 -37.33 -49.07
C ALA A 2 -22.56 -37.51 -47.54
N ALA A 3 -22.80 -38.75 -47.12
CA ALA A 3 -22.76 -39.26 -45.75
C ALA A 3 -21.62 -40.31 -45.58
N ILE A 4 -20.87 -40.17 -44.46
CA ILE A 4 -20.23 -41.17 -43.57
C ILE A 4 -19.52 -42.41 -44.19
N LEU A 5 -18.20 -42.57 -43.91
CA LEU A 5 -17.60 -43.68 -43.09
C LEU A 5 -16.05 -43.78 -43.17
N LEU A 6 -15.46 -44.02 -41.99
CA LEU A 6 -14.26 -44.82 -41.66
C LEU A 6 -12.83 -44.23 -41.76
N SER A 7 -12.28 -44.01 -40.55
CA SER A 7 -10.97 -44.48 -40.02
C SER A 7 -9.73 -44.57 -40.93
N SER A 8 -8.62 -43.95 -40.49
CA SER A 8 -7.33 -44.65 -40.37
C SER A 8 -6.31 -43.84 -39.57
N ASP A 9 -5.75 -44.51 -38.57
CA ASP A 9 -4.41 -44.36 -37.99
C ASP A 9 -3.60 -43.09 -38.26
N LEU A 10 -3.27 -42.36 -37.19
CA LEU A 10 -1.89 -41.92 -36.91
C LEU A 10 -1.77 -41.44 -35.45
N ASN A 11 -1.95 -42.40 -34.54
CA ASN A 11 -1.53 -42.26 -33.15
C ASN A 11 -0.26 -43.12 -32.97
N LYS A 12 0.91 -42.59 -33.35
CA LYS A 12 2.21 -43.22 -33.02
C LYS A 12 3.30 -42.18 -32.70
N ARG A 13 3.55 -42.09 -31.38
CA ARG A 13 4.87 -41.96 -30.73
C ARG A 13 5.69 -40.69 -30.92
N ARG A 14 5.82 -39.93 -29.81
CA ARG A 14 7.07 -39.50 -29.12
C ARG A 14 6.58 -38.91 -27.79
N GLY A 15 6.70 -39.54 -26.61
CA GLY A 15 7.85 -40.25 -26.05
C GLY A 15 8.64 -39.29 -25.14
N CYS A 16 8.02 -38.77 -24.07
CA CYS A 16 8.72 -37.98 -23.06
C CYS A 16 9.25 -38.93 -21.96
N LEU A 17 10.56 -38.89 -21.73
CA LEU A 17 11.28 -39.71 -20.78
C LEU A 17 11.05 -39.19 -19.35
N LEU A 18 10.51 -40.07 -18.52
CA LEU A 18 10.50 -39.98 -17.06
C LEU A 18 11.95 -39.89 -16.55
N TYR A 19 12.29 -38.83 -15.82
CA TYR A 19 13.44 -38.85 -14.92
C TYR A 19 12.99 -38.74 -13.46
N LYS A 20 13.38 -39.81 -12.77
CA LYS A 20 13.34 -40.18 -11.35
C LYS A 20 13.50 -39.02 -10.36
N ASN A 21 12.68 -39.06 -9.32
CA ASN A 21 12.97 -38.49 -8.01
C ASN A 21 14.23 -39.16 -7.42
N GLU A 22 15.14 -38.35 -6.89
CA GLU A 22 15.58 -38.37 -5.49
C GLU A 22 16.78 -37.42 -5.33
N LYS A 23 16.55 -36.34 -4.58
CA LYS A 23 17.44 -35.85 -3.52
C LYS A 23 16.63 -34.87 -2.69
N GLU A 24 16.22 -35.35 -1.51
CA GLU A 24 15.82 -34.53 -0.38
C GLU A 24 16.87 -33.43 -0.18
N VAL A 25 16.40 -32.19 -0.18
CA VAL A 25 17.11 -31.07 0.43
C VAL A 25 16.13 -30.51 1.43
N ASP A 26 16.53 -30.56 2.69
CA ASP A 26 15.81 -30.12 3.90
C ASP A 26 14.73 -29.07 3.62
N SER A 27 13.47 -29.49 3.70
CA SER A 27 12.36 -28.58 3.91
C SER A 27 12.51 -28.01 5.32
N GLY A 28 13.09 -26.81 5.42
CA GLY A 28 13.04 -26.01 6.63
C GLY A 28 11.60 -25.92 7.14
N SER A 29 11.45 -26.20 8.43
CA SER A 29 10.19 -26.28 9.17
C SER A 29 9.21 -25.13 8.86
N PRO A 30 7.91 -25.38 8.61
CA PRO A 30 6.93 -24.34 8.27
C PRO A 30 6.37 -23.61 9.51
N SER A 31 7.20 -23.35 10.53
CA SER A 31 6.73 -22.83 11.83
C SER A 31 6.69 -21.30 11.98
N ASP A 32 6.94 -20.53 10.92
CA ASP A 32 7.12 -19.06 11.03
C ASP A 32 5.99 -18.22 10.39
N VAL A 33 4.86 -18.81 9.96
CA VAL A 33 3.75 -18.04 9.38
C VAL A 33 2.84 -17.54 10.49
N GLU A 34 2.94 -16.26 10.83
CA GLU A 34 2.07 -15.59 11.79
C GLU A 34 0.69 -15.32 11.15
N ILE A 35 -0.37 -15.85 11.76
CA ILE A 35 -1.76 -15.57 11.38
C ILE A 35 -2.24 -14.42 12.25
N LEU A 36 -2.68 -13.33 11.62
CA LEU A 36 -3.18 -12.16 12.34
C LEU A 36 -4.68 -12.32 12.61
N GLU A 37 -5.03 -12.66 13.86
CA GLU A 37 -6.39 -12.60 14.38
C GLU A 37 -6.55 -11.40 15.34
N ASN A 38 -7.45 -10.46 15.00
CA ASN A 38 -7.88 -9.41 15.94
C ASN A 38 -8.73 -10.03 17.07
N PRO A 39 -8.71 -9.48 18.32
CA PRO A 39 -9.45 -10.04 19.44
C PRO A 39 -10.95 -10.16 19.14
N THR A 40 -11.49 -11.30 19.53
CA THR A 40 -12.83 -11.78 19.20
C THR A 40 -13.91 -10.90 19.84
N ASP A 41 -14.70 -10.21 19.01
CA ASP A 41 -16.09 -9.93 19.37
C ASP A 41 -16.98 -10.78 18.46
N SER A 42 -17.54 -11.82 19.06
CA SER A 42 -18.30 -12.87 18.39
C SER A 42 -19.75 -12.44 18.24
N ASN A 43 -20.24 -12.31 17.00
CA ASN A 43 -21.62 -12.67 16.69
C ASN A 43 -21.80 -13.11 15.23
N LYS A 44 -21.93 -14.44 15.11
CA LYS A 44 -22.73 -15.22 14.14
C LYS A 44 -22.97 -14.61 12.76
N ARG A 45 -22.36 -15.19 11.72
CA ARG A 45 -23.00 -15.28 10.40
C ARG A 45 -23.29 -16.73 10.04
N LYS A 46 -24.56 -16.97 9.72
CA LYS A 46 -25.09 -18.21 9.16
C LYS A 46 -24.44 -18.48 7.82
N LEU A 47 -24.05 -19.73 7.62
CA LEU A 47 -23.76 -20.31 6.32
C LEU A 47 -25.03 -20.21 5.46
N LEU A 48 -24.95 -19.61 4.27
CA LEU A 48 -25.97 -19.76 3.23
C LEU A 48 -25.30 -20.35 1.98
N HIS A 49 -25.99 -21.32 1.40
CA HIS A 49 -25.52 -22.31 0.44
C HIS A 49 -24.76 -21.80 -0.80
N VAL A 50 -23.86 -22.68 -1.25
CA VAL A 50 -23.14 -22.73 -2.54
C VAL A 50 -24.11 -22.86 -3.71
N LEU A 51 -23.86 -22.13 -4.82
CA LEU A 51 -23.79 -22.64 -6.21
C LEU A 51 -23.15 -21.60 -7.16
N ASP A 52 -22.26 -22.10 -8.01
CA ASP A 52 -21.67 -21.63 -9.28
C ASP A 52 -20.97 -20.25 -9.43
N ASP A 53 -19.67 -20.34 -9.73
CA ASP A 53 -18.86 -19.52 -10.66
C ASP A 53 -19.19 -18.02 -10.81
N SER A 54 -19.33 -17.32 -9.69
CA SER A 54 -19.22 -15.87 -9.68
C SER A 54 -18.27 -15.44 -8.57
N GLU A 55 -17.04 -15.14 -8.95
CA GLU A 55 -16.17 -14.29 -8.14
C GLU A 55 -16.92 -12.98 -7.93
N VAL A 56 -17.47 -12.78 -6.73
CA VAL A 56 -18.12 -11.51 -6.36
C VAL A 56 -17.01 -10.48 -6.23
N VAL A 57 -16.67 -9.83 -7.34
CA VAL A 57 -15.85 -8.63 -7.36
C VAL A 57 -16.66 -7.56 -6.65
N TYR A 58 -16.29 -7.25 -5.42
CA TYR A 58 -16.84 -6.09 -4.73
C TYR A 58 -16.37 -4.84 -5.47
N GLU A 59 -17.31 -4.02 -5.95
CA GLU A 59 -16.97 -2.68 -6.43
C GLU A 59 -16.40 -1.90 -5.26
N ASP A 60 -15.19 -1.36 -5.44
CA ASP A 60 -14.58 -0.49 -4.45
C ASP A 60 -15.40 0.81 -4.41
N GLU A 61 -15.93 1.17 -3.24
CA GLU A 61 -16.76 2.37 -3.00
C GLU A 61 -16.04 3.69 -3.36
N GLU A 62 -14.73 3.63 -3.63
CA GLU A 62 -13.97 4.76 -4.16
C GLU A 62 -14.23 4.96 -5.67
N GLY A 63 -14.90 6.07 -5.96
CA GLY A 63 -15.31 6.49 -7.29
C GLY A 63 -14.18 6.50 -8.33
N PRO A 64 -14.52 6.49 -9.63
CA PRO A 64 -13.51 6.63 -10.68
C PRO A 64 -12.70 7.92 -10.50
N ILE A 65 -11.43 7.89 -10.91
CA ILE A 65 -10.64 9.12 -11.01
C ILE A 65 -11.38 10.08 -11.92
N THR A 66 -11.70 11.26 -11.41
CA THR A 66 -12.34 12.31 -12.19
C THR A 66 -11.29 13.18 -12.89
N GLN A 67 -11.70 13.91 -13.94
CA GLN A 67 -10.84 14.93 -14.55
C GLN A 67 -10.39 15.99 -13.52
N ALA A 68 -11.22 16.26 -12.52
CA ALA A 68 -10.87 17.16 -11.41
C ALA A 68 -9.79 16.57 -10.51
N ASP A 69 -9.78 15.24 -10.29
CA ASP A 69 -8.70 14.56 -9.57
C ASP A 69 -7.40 14.62 -10.35
N LEU A 70 -7.43 14.41 -11.67
CA LEU A 70 -6.26 14.54 -12.55
C LEU A 70 -5.71 15.97 -12.52
N GLN A 71 -6.59 16.99 -12.63
CA GLN A 71 -6.18 18.39 -12.46
C GLN A 71 -5.63 18.65 -11.06
N ARG A 72 -6.21 18.05 -10.01
CA ARG A 72 -5.74 18.20 -8.63
C ARG A 72 -4.39 17.54 -8.40
N TRP A 73 -4.07 16.48 -9.12
CA TRP A 73 -2.85 15.71 -8.96
C TRP A 73 -1.70 16.17 -9.85
N PHE A 74 -1.99 16.87 -10.95
CA PHE A 74 -1.00 17.10 -12.01
C PHE A 74 -0.89 18.55 -12.50
N VAL A 75 -1.46 19.53 -11.78
CA VAL A 75 -1.26 20.96 -12.05
C VAL A 75 -0.09 21.49 -11.21
N ASP A 76 0.86 22.19 -11.85
CA ASP A 76 2.09 22.72 -11.21
C ASP A 76 1.87 23.95 -10.32
N ASP A 77 0.63 24.43 -10.17
CA ASP A 77 0.32 25.75 -9.59
C ASP A 77 0.13 25.72 -8.06
N TRP A 78 0.56 24.64 -7.39
CA TRP A 78 0.38 24.47 -5.95
C TRP A 78 1.23 25.43 -5.10
N ASP A 79 2.39 25.83 -5.61
CA ASP A 79 3.33 26.75 -4.95
C ASP A 79 2.86 28.21 -4.91
N LYS A 80 1.79 28.58 -5.64
CA LYS A 80 1.35 29.98 -5.76
C LYS A 80 0.22 30.41 -4.82
N ARG A 81 -0.28 29.53 -3.93
CA ARG A 81 -1.30 29.95 -2.95
C ARG A 81 -0.65 30.60 -1.74
N ALA A 82 -0.95 31.89 -1.55
CA ALA A 82 -0.59 32.64 -0.35
C ALA A 82 -1.08 31.92 0.93
N PRO A 83 -0.35 32.00 2.05
CA PRO A 83 -0.81 31.47 3.32
C PRO A 83 -2.16 32.11 3.67
N VAL A 84 -3.19 31.28 3.81
CA VAL A 84 -4.50 31.74 4.32
C VAL A 84 -4.29 32.13 5.78
N LYS A 85 -4.33 33.43 6.08
CA LYS A 85 -4.45 33.93 7.45
C LYS A 85 -5.82 33.48 7.98
N VAL A 86 -5.83 32.47 8.83
CA VAL A 86 -6.99 32.11 9.64
C VAL A 86 -6.91 32.88 10.95
N SER A 87 -8.02 33.49 11.37
CA SER A 87 -8.10 34.23 12.62
C SER A 87 -7.79 33.33 13.80
N THR A 88 -6.85 33.76 14.64
CA THR A 88 -6.70 33.28 16.01
C THR A 88 -7.87 33.81 16.82
N ASP A 89 -9.02 33.15 16.72
CA ASP A 89 -10.02 33.23 17.78
C ASP A 89 -9.82 32.01 18.67
N GLY A 90 -9.44 32.28 19.91
CA GLY A 90 -8.97 31.29 20.87
C GLY A 90 -10.13 30.41 21.32
N CYS A 91 -10.11 29.13 20.93
CA CYS A 91 -10.89 28.12 21.60
C CYS A 91 -10.00 27.45 22.66
N THR A 92 -9.93 28.09 23.84
CA THR A 92 -9.45 27.45 25.07
C THR A 92 -10.49 26.43 25.51
N ASN A 93 -10.42 25.22 24.96
CA ASN A 93 -11.07 24.07 25.57
C ASN A 93 -10.13 23.49 26.63
N ASP A 94 -10.11 24.15 27.79
CA ASP A 94 -9.49 23.67 29.04
C ASP A 94 -10.22 22.46 29.64
N PHE A 95 -11.24 21.92 28.97
CA PHE A 95 -12.16 20.90 29.53
C PHE A 95 -11.65 19.45 29.46
N LEU A 96 -10.43 19.20 28.94
CA LEU A 96 -9.79 17.86 28.98
C LEU A 96 -8.58 17.80 29.93
N MET A 97 -8.38 18.82 30.77
CA MET A 97 -7.15 19.05 31.53
C MET A 97 -7.06 18.38 32.92
N VAL A 98 -7.86 17.35 33.23
CA VAL A 98 -7.85 16.74 34.58
C VAL A 98 -7.15 15.36 34.64
N GLY A 99 -6.78 14.76 33.52
CA GLY A 99 -6.00 13.51 33.52
C GLY A 99 -4.56 13.75 33.06
N LEU A 100 -3.58 13.31 33.85
CA LEU A 100 -2.15 13.13 33.48
C LEU A 100 -1.18 14.27 33.82
N SER A 101 -1.33 14.87 35.01
CA SER A 101 -0.14 15.28 35.77
C SER A 101 0.32 14.09 36.61
N THR A 102 1.27 13.31 36.09
CA THR A 102 2.03 12.36 36.91
C THR A 102 3.52 12.62 36.68
N LYS A 103 4.08 13.37 37.62
CA LYS A 103 5.48 13.77 37.63
C LYS A 103 6.46 12.63 37.96
N ASP A 104 5.99 11.38 38.15
CA ASP A 104 6.80 10.35 38.82
C ASP A 104 6.67 8.92 38.24
N MET A 105 6.56 8.74 36.92
CA MET A 105 6.72 7.41 36.31
C MET A 105 7.44 7.55 34.96
N PRO A 106 8.46 6.71 34.64
CA PRO A 106 9.04 6.71 33.30
C PRO A 106 8.04 6.07 32.35
N VAL A 107 7.09 6.88 31.87
CA VAL A 107 6.16 6.52 30.80
C VAL A 107 7.01 6.07 29.62
N THR A 108 6.88 4.82 29.18
CA THR A 108 7.66 4.31 28.04
C THR A 108 7.28 5.08 26.76
N LYS A 109 8.07 4.93 25.69
CA LYS A 109 7.68 5.49 24.39
C LYS A 109 6.32 4.93 23.95
N ALA A 110 6.12 3.62 24.10
CA ALA A 110 4.87 2.95 23.77
C ALA A 110 3.68 3.51 24.57
N ASP A 111 3.82 3.68 25.90
CA ASP A 111 2.75 4.26 26.72
C ASP A 111 2.40 5.69 26.31
N SER A 112 3.42 6.47 25.89
CA SER A 112 3.22 7.85 25.43
C SER A 112 2.44 7.90 24.11
N ILE A 113 2.74 6.97 23.21
CA ILE A 113 2.04 6.80 21.93
C ILE A 113 0.60 6.36 22.18
N ASP A 114 0.39 5.41 23.09
CA ASP A 114 -0.92 4.89 23.48
C ASP A 114 -1.81 6.00 24.01
N VAL A 115 -1.35 6.77 24.99
CA VAL A 115 -2.08 7.91 25.56
C VAL A 115 -2.46 8.94 24.48
N LEU A 116 -1.54 9.25 23.57
CA LEU A 116 -1.82 10.22 22.51
C LEU A 116 -2.87 9.68 21.52
N CYS A 117 -2.76 8.42 21.12
CA CYS A 117 -3.71 7.81 20.20
C CYS A 117 -5.10 7.66 20.83
N ASP A 118 -5.17 7.32 22.11
CA ASP A 118 -6.43 7.22 22.85
C ASP A 118 -7.10 8.60 22.98
N TYR A 119 -6.31 9.66 23.18
CA TYR A 119 -6.81 11.03 23.12
C TYR A 119 -7.40 11.37 21.75
N ILE A 120 -6.73 11.02 20.64
CA ILE A 120 -7.24 11.28 19.28
C ILE A 120 -8.55 10.51 19.04
N MET A 121 -8.65 9.27 19.52
CA MET A 121 -9.87 8.47 19.45
C MET A 121 -11.03 9.05 20.26
N ALA A 122 -10.76 9.77 21.35
CA ALA A 122 -11.77 10.37 22.21
C ALA A 122 -12.29 11.73 21.72
N ILE A 123 -11.79 12.26 20.60
CA ILE A 123 -12.31 13.50 20.01
C ILE A 123 -13.69 13.22 19.39
N GLU A 124 -14.73 13.85 19.92
CA GLU A 124 -16.12 13.71 19.44
C GLU A 124 -16.65 14.98 18.75
N ASP A 125 -15.98 16.13 18.89
CA ASP A 125 -16.42 17.38 18.28
C ASP A 125 -16.33 17.31 16.74
N ASP A 126 -17.48 17.34 16.07
CA ASP A 126 -17.60 17.24 14.61
C ASP A 126 -16.72 18.26 13.88
N THR A 127 -16.64 19.49 14.41
CA THR A 127 -15.83 20.53 13.77
C THR A 127 -14.35 20.20 13.80
N THR A 128 -13.87 19.57 14.88
CA THR A 128 -12.50 19.11 15.05
C THR A 128 -12.23 17.86 14.24
N LEU A 129 -13.19 16.93 14.15
CA LEU A 129 -13.07 15.70 13.36
C LEU A 129 -12.78 15.98 11.88
N GLU A 130 -13.41 17.02 11.33
CA GLU A 130 -13.22 17.43 9.93
C GLU A 130 -11.97 18.33 9.73
N ARG A 131 -11.26 18.73 10.80
CA ARG A 131 -10.01 19.51 10.65
C ARG A 131 -8.90 18.68 10.05
N THR A 132 -8.21 19.26 9.07
CA THR A 132 -6.96 18.72 8.53
C THR A 132 -5.82 18.89 9.53
N TRP A 133 -5.24 17.78 9.99
CA TRP A 133 -4.05 17.78 10.87
C TRP A 133 -2.77 17.43 10.15
N VAL A 134 -2.85 16.73 9.01
CA VAL A 134 -1.69 16.47 8.16
C VAL A 134 -1.96 16.94 6.73
N ARG A 135 -1.07 17.77 6.19
CA ARG A 135 -1.15 18.27 4.81
C ARG A 135 0.21 18.25 4.16
N SER A 136 0.27 17.71 2.95
CA SER A 136 1.47 17.70 2.11
C SER A 136 1.10 18.04 0.67
N PHE A 137 1.85 18.93 0.03
CA PHE A 137 1.53 19.43 -1.31
C PHE A 137 2.25 18.70 -2.45
N ASN A 138 3.38 18.08 -2.17
CA ASN A 138 4.30 17.58 -3.20
C ASN A 138 4.41 16.06 -3.13
N PRO A 139 4.29 15.31 -4.24
CA PRO A 139 4.05 15.78 -5.62
C PRO A 139 2.60 16.19 -5.92
N PHE A 140 1.66 15.96 -4.99
CA PHE A 140 0.27 16.40 -5.10
C PHE A 140 -0.33 16.61 -3.71
N LYS A 141 -1.39 17.41 -3.61
CA LYS A 141 -2.03 17.71 -2.32
C LYS A 141 -2.69 16.48 -1.71
N ILE A 142 -2.21 16.09 -0.52
CA ILE A 142 -2.87 15.14 0.39
C ILE A 142 -3.23 15.89 1.67
N GLU A 143 -4.43 15.63 2.16
CA GLU A 143 -4.96 16.15 3.42
C GLU A 143 -5.54 14.98 4.21
N ILE A 144 -5.12 14.85 5.46
CA ILE A 144 -5.61 13.84 6.41
C ILE A 144 -6.32 14.59 7.53
N SER A 145 -7.60 14.29 7.72
CA SER A 145 -8.40 14.85 8.81
C SER A 145 -8.21 14.09 10.12
N VAL A 146 -8.68 14.64 11.24
CA VAL A 146 -8.71 13.90 12.51
C VAL A 146 -9.55 12.63 12.39
N LYS A 147 -10.65 12.67 11.66
CA LYS A 147 -11.48 11.51 11.35
C LYS A 147 -10.73 10.43 10.55
N ASP A 148 -9.90 10.84 9.59
CA ASP A 148 -9.03 9.90 8.87
C ASP A 148 -8.00 9.26 9.83
N LEU A 149 -7.48 10.00 10.83
CA LEU A 149 -6.60 9.45 11.87
C LEU A 149 -7.33 8.45 12.78
N GLN A 150 -8.58 8.72 13.14
CA GLN A 150 -9.40 7.77 13.90
C GLN A 150 -9.69 6.48 13.11
N ASN A 151 -9.91 6.59 11.79
CA ASN A 151 -10.03 5.43 10.91
C ASN A 151 -8.76 4.57 10.93
N ILE A 152 -7.58 5.19 10.87
CA ILE A 152 -6.30 4.48 10.99
C ILE A 152 -6.22 3.70 12.30
N LEU A 153 -6.55 4.35 13.42
CA LEU A 153 -6.48 3.77 14.76
C LEU A 153 -7.51 2.65 14.98
N THR A 154 -8.57 2.60 14.19
CA THR A 154 -9.60 1.55 14.27
C THR A 154 -9.17 0.28 13.55
N THR A 155 -8.73 -0.73 14.30
CA THR A 155 -8.12 -1.99 13.78
C THR A 155 -9.04 -2.85 12.89
N THR A 156 -10.35 -2.58 12.92
CA THR A 156 -11.37 -3.25 12.10
C THR A 156 -11.75 -2.49 10.84
N GLN A 157 -11.05 -1.38 10.54
CA GLN A 157 -11.30 -0.58 9.34
C GLN A 157 -10.15 -0.73 8.33
N TYR A 158 -10.51 -0.70 7.06
CA TYR A 158 -9.56 -0.55 5.96
C TYR A 158 -8.94 0.84 5.98
N MET A 159 -7.66 0.92 5.62
CA MET A 159 -6.97 2.19 5.43
C MET A 159 -7.57 2.93 4.23
N ILE A 160 -7.87 4.21 4.43
CA ILE A 160 -8.29 5.12 3.37
C ILE A 160 -7.13 5.36 2.39
N LEU A 161 -7.38 5.37 1.07
CA LEU A 161 -6.32 5.47 0.05
C LEU A 161 -5.41 6.70 0.21
N ARG A 162 -5.95 7.86 0.57
CA ARG A 162 -5.10 9.05 0.82
C ARG A 162 -4.13 8.86 1.98
N CYS A 163 -4.47 8.07 3.00
CA CYS A 163 -3.55 7.71 4.08
C CYS A 163 -2.44 6.79 3.57
N PHE A 164 -2.77 5.84 2.68
CA PHE A 164 -1.79 4.99 2.03
C PHE A 164 -0.83 5.79 1.15
N ASP A 165 -1.34 6.68 0.30
CA ASP A 165 -0.54 7.55 -0.56
C ASP A 165 0.39 8.45 0.27
N MET A 166 -0.08 8.94 1.42
CA MET A 166 0.74 9.70 2.36
C MET A 166 1.85 8.84 2.97
N ALA A 167 1.55 7.59 3.34
CA ALA A 167 2.55 6.66 3.87
C ALA A 167 3.66 6.36 2.87
N VAL A 168 3.31 6.12 1.60
CA VAL A 168 4.30 5.92 0.54
C VAL A 168 5.20 7.15 0.39
N ARG A 169 4.62 8.36 0.49
CA ARG A 169 5.38 9.61 0.48
C ARG A 169 6.35 9.72 1.66
N LEU A 170 5.94 9.32 2.86
CA LEU A 170 6.82 9.27 4.03
C LEU A 170 8.00 8.29 3.80
N LEU A 171 7.73 7.10 3.25
CA LEU A 171 8.76 6.12 2.93
C LEU A 171 9.77 6.65 1.91
N ALA A 172 9.26 7.25 0.83
CA ALA A 172 10.06 7.91 -0.21
C ALA A 172 10.96 9.02 0.36
N ASN A 173 10.42 9.88 1.23
CA ASN A 173 11.16 10.94 1.91
C ASN A 173 12.20 10.39 2.90
N LYS A 174 11.92 9.26 3.54
CA LYS A 174 12.87 8.60 4.45
C LYS A 174 14.03 7.97 3.68
N GLU A 175 13.78 7.35 2.52
CA GLU A 175 14.84 6.80 1.66
C GLU A 175 15.76 7.91 1.11
N SER A 176 15.20 9.07 0.76
CA SER A 176 15.98 10.19 0.20
C SER A 176 17.05 10.74 1.15
N ARG A 177 16.86 10.54 2.46
CA ARG A 177 17.76 11.00 3.53
C ARG A 177 18.85 10.00 3.88
N ARG A 178 18.86 8.79 3.28
CA ARG A 178 19.93 7.81 3.53
C ARG A 178 21.27 8.32 2.95
N PRO A 179 22.41 7.92 3.54
CA PRO A 179 23.73 8.29 3.02
C PRO A 179 23.91 7.85 1.56
N LYS A 180 24.48 8.71 0.71
CA LYS A 180 24.60 8.47 -0.74
C LYS A 180 25.33 7.17 -1.09
N GLU A 181 26.30 6.76 -0.28
CA GLU A 181 27.10 5.55 -0.47
C GLU A 181 26.26 4.26 -0.41
N GLU A 182 25.11 4.28 0.28
CA GLU A 182 24.18 3.14 0.38
C GLU A 182 23.18 3.07 -0.79
N ILE A 183 23.02 4.16 -1.56
CA ILE A 183 21.89 4.34 -2.50
C ILE A 183 22.24 3.93 -3.95
N ILE A 184 23.52 3.92 -4.35
CA ILE A 184 23.91 4.00 -5.76
C ILE A 184 23.48 2.78 -6.60
N ASN A 185 23.36 1.58 -6.02
CA ASN A 185 23.11 0.34 -6.80
C ASN A 185 21.78 -0.40 -6.51
N ASN A 186 21.02 0.00 -5.49
CA ASN A 186 19.81 -0.73 -5.04
C ASN A 186 18.59 0.19 -4.81
N ARG A 187 18.54 1.35 -5.46
CA ARG A 187 17.44 2.33 -5.26
C ARG A 187 16.08 1.74 -5.60
N ASN A 188 15.10 2.00 -4.73
CA ASN A 188 13.70 1.67 -4.95
C ASN A 188 12.97 2.86 -5.60
N HIS A 189 12.10 2.57 -6.57
CA HIS A 189 11.04 3.50 -6.96
C HIS A 189 9.74 3.10 -6.25
N TYR A 190 9.31 3.94 -5.32
CA TYR A 190 8.03 3.77 -4.63
C TYR A 190 6.90 4.30 -5.50
N MET A 191 5.91 3.47 -5.82
CA MET A 191 4.66 3.92 -6.43
C MET A 191 3.57 4.03 -5.37
N ASP A 192 2.69 5.01 -5.54
CA ASP A 192 1.44 5.13 -4.77
C ASP A 192 0.26 4.49 -5.52
N MET A 193 -0.96 4.59 -4.97
CA MET A 193 -2.13 3.92 -5.55
C MET A 193 -2.71 4.65 -6.77
N ARG A 194 -2.11 5.75 -7.25
CA ARG A 194 -2.60 6.46 -8.46
C ARG A 194 -2.50 5.59 -9.71
N PHE A 195 -1.42 4.83 -9.89
CA PHE A 195 -1.29 3.94 -11.06
C PHE A 195 -2.42 2.90 -11.07
N TRP A 196 -2.64 2.20 -9.95
CA TRP A 196 -3.73 1.22 -9.81
C TRP A 196 -5.11 1.84 -10.08
N ARG A 197 -5.40 3.00 -9.49
CA ARG A 197 -6.68 3.70 -9.73
C ARG A 197 -6.85 4.09 -11.21
N MET A 198 -5.77 4.55 -11.85
CA MET A 198 -5.77 5.09 -13.21
C MET A 198 -5.91 4.01 -14.28
N VAL A 199 -5.49 2.78 -14.00
CA VAL A 199 -5.69 1.68 -14.95
C VAL A 199 -7.09 1.07 -14.87
N GLY A 200 -7.90 1.47 -13.88
CA GLY A 200 -9.30 1.05 -13.78
C GLY A 200 -9.47 -0.44 -13.50
N PHE A 201 -8.55 -1.05 -12.74
CA PHE A 201 -8.63 -2.48 -12.43
C PHE A 201 -9.98 -2.83 -11.77
N GLY A 202 -10.66 -3.85 -12.28
CA GLY A 202 -12.00 -4.26 -11.82
C GLY A 202 -13.16 -3.37 -12.30
N LYS A 203 -12.90 -2.29 -13.06
CA LYS A 203 -13.96 -1.40 -13.58
C LYS A 203 -14.31 -1.76 -15.02
N LEU A 204 -15.61 -1.77 -15.35
CA LEU A 204 -16.07 -1.96 -16.72
C LEU A 204 -15.66 -0.75 -17.59
N PRO A 205 -15.33 -0.95 -18.89
CA PRO A 205 -14.92 0.13 -19.78
C PRO A 205 -15.90 1.30 -19.87
N LYS A 206 -17.21 1.05 -19.70
CA LYS A 206 -18.25 2.11 -19.69
C LYS A 206 -18.18 3.06 -18.48
N TYR A 207 -17.52 2.65 -17.39
CA TYR A 207 -17.38 3.40 -16.14
C TYR A 207 -15.95 3.90 -15.91
N HIS A 208 -15.05 3.63 -16.85
CA HIS A 208 -13.65 3.99 -16.73
C HIS A 208 -13.08 4.41 -18.08
N GLN A 209 -12.70 5.67 -18.19
CA GLN A 209 -11.97 6.16 -19.35
C GLN A 209 -10.52 5.73 -19.26
N ASP A 210 -10.00 5.16 -20.33
CA ASP A 210 -8.59 4.77 -20.40
C ASP A 210 -7.68 6.00 -20.30
N PRO A 211 -6.63 5.97 -19.46
CA PRO A 211 -5.75 7.11 -19.27
C PRO A 211 -4.92 7.38 -20.52
N THR A 212 -4.58 8.64 -20.72
CA THR A 212 -3.59 9.01 -21.74
C THR A 212 -2.22 8.45 -21.38
N THR A 213 -1.35 8.33 -22.39
CA THR A 213 0.01 7.84 -22.15
C THR A 213 0.79 8.80 -21.24
N GLU A 214 0.54 10.11 -21.37
CA GLU A 214 1.15 11.16 -20.57
C GLU A 214 0.70 11.09 -19.10
N GLU A 215 -0.59 10.94 -18.82
CA GLU A 215 -1.11 10.78 -17.45
C GLU A 215 -0.52 9.54 -16.78
N LEU A 216 -0.48 8.42 -17.51
CA LEU A 216 0.06 7.18 -16.99
C LEU A 216 1.57 7.31 -16.70
N ALA A 217 2.32 7.95 -17.59
CA ALA A 217 3.74 8.22 -17.38
C ALA A 217 4.01 9.13 -16.17
N LYS A 218 3.10 10.07 -15.83
CA LYS A 218 3.25 10.92 -14.64
C LYS A 218 3.22 10.12 -13.32
N THR A 219 2.58 8.95 -13.31
CA THR A 219 2.58 8.09 -12.11
C THR A 219 3.94 7.42 -11.83
N LEU A 220 4.87 7.49 -12.79
CA LEU A 220 6.25 6.96 -12.69
C LEU A 220 7.27 8.07 -12.41
N ASP A 221 6.83 9.32 -12.18
CA ASP A 221 7.74 10.42 -11.85
C ASP A 221 8.41 10.20 -10.49
N CYS A 222 9.65 10.63 -10.37
CA CYS A 222 10.36 10.57 -9.11
C CYS A 222 9.67 11.45 -8.06
N TRP A 223 9.79 11.04 -6.79
CA TRP A 223 9.31 11.86 -5.69
C TRP A 223 10.09 13.17 -5.60
N PRO A 224 9.47 14.33 -5.33
CA PRO A 224 10.15 15.63 -5.36
C PRO A 224 11.35 15.75 -4.43
N SER A 225 11.35 15.01 -3.32
CA SER A 225 12.46 14.93 -2.37
C SER A 225 13.63 14.08 -2.86
N MET A 226 13.50 13.41 -4.01
CA MET A 226 14.46 12.49 -4.57
C MET A 226 14.80 12.86 -6.02
N ASN A 227 16.07 13.12 -6.28
CA ASN A 227 16.56 13.31 -7.64
C ASN A 227 17.02 11.97 -8.23
N TYR A 228 16.15 11.28 -8.99
CA TYR A 228 16.51 10.13 -9.82
C TYR A 228 15.55 9.92 -10.98
N TYR A 229 15.98 9.09 -11.92
CA TYR A 229 15.12 8.53 -12.94
C TYR A 229 14.72 7.12 -12.56
N ILE A 230 13.45 6.76 -12.73
CA ILE A 230 12.97 5.38 -12.55
C ILE A 230 13.80 4.35 -13.34
N THR A 231 14.41 4.77 -14.45
CA THR A 231 15.30 3.96 -15.28
C THR A 231 16.61 3.56 -14.60
N GLY A 232 17.01 4.29 -13.56
CA GLY A 232 18.15 3.96 -12.70
C GLY A 232 17.76 3.20 -11.43
N CYS A 233 16.48 2.93 -11.20
CA CYS A 233 16.05 2.12 -10.06
C CYS A 233 16.20 0.63 -10.35
N ARG A 234 16.65 -0.13 -9.35
CA ARG A 234 16.67 -1.59 -9.42
C ARG A 234 15.26 -2.14 -9.26
N TYR A 235 14.55 -1.65 -8.25
CA TYR A 235 13.21 -2.12 -7.91
C TYR A 235 12.17 -1.05 -8.19
N VAL A 236 11.02 -1.46 -8.70
CA VAL A 236 9.79 -0.68 -8.66
C VAL A 236 8.81 -1.38 -7.74
N LEU A 237 8.38 -0.67 -6.70
CA LEU A 237 7.45 -1.15 -5.67
C LEU A 237 6.06 -0.63 -6.02
N MET A 238 5.27 -1.47 -6.68
CA MET A 238 3.95 -1.15 -7.21
C MET A 238 2.86 -1.76 -6.33
N PRO A 239 2.19 -0.97 -5.46
CA PRO A 239 1.07 -1.46 -4.68
C PRO A 239 -0.13 -1.72 -5.59
N TRP A 240 -0.92 -2.73 -5.24
CA TRP A 240 -2.12 -3.13 -5.96
C TRP A 240 -3.23 -3.45 -4.98
N LYS A 241 -4.49 -3.24 -5.37
CA LYS A 241 -5.65 -3.59 -4.55
C LYS A 241 -6.55 -4.61 -5.27
N PHE A 242 -6.95 -5.63 -4.52
CA PHE A 242 -7.80 -6.75 -4.92
C PHE A 242 -8.93 -6.90 -3.90
N ASN A 243 -10.18 -6.71 -4.30
CA ASN A 243 -11.35 -6.94 -3.44
C ASN A 243 -11.19 -6.32 -2.03
N GLY A 244 -10.76 -5.05 -1.96
CA GLY A 244 -10.53 -4.35 -0.69
C GLY A 244 -9.15 -4.57 -0.04
N CYS A 245 -8.44 -5.64 -0.38
CA CYS A 245 -7.14 -6.00 0.20
C CYS A 245 -5.97 -5.49 -0.65
N HIS A 246 -4.85 -5.15 0.00
CA HIS A 246 -3.65 -4.67 -0.68
C HIS A 246 -2.63 -5.81 -0.86
N ALA A 247 -1.93 -5.75 -1.99
CA ALA A 247 -0.77 -6.57 -2.32
C ALA A 247 0.34 -5.69 -2.88
N LEU A 248 1.56 -6.22 -2.96
CA LEU A 248 2.71 -5.51 -3.53
C LEU A 248 3.30 -6.28 -4.71
N PHE A 249 3.48 -5.59 -5.82
CA PHE A 249 4.21 -6.08 -6.99
C PHE A 249 5.60 -5.46 -6.96
N VAL A 250 6.63 -6.28 -6.83
CA VAL A 250 8.02 -5.83 -6.85
C VAL A 250 8.65 -6.21 -8.17
N ILE A 251 8.89 -5.22 -9.02
CA ILE A 251 9.52 -5.39 -10.33
C ILE A 251 11.02 -5.21 -10.17
N ASP A 252 11.80 -6.30 -10.29
CA ASP A 252 13.27 -6.27 -10.30
C ASP A 252 13.77 -6.13 -11.74
N HIS A 253 14.19 -4.92 -12.12
CA HIS A 253 14.69 -4.62 -13.46
C HIS A 253 16.01 -5.29 -13.79
N VAL A 254 16.80 -5.65 -12.78
CA VAL A 254 18.12 -6.28 -12.93
C VAL A 254 17.95 -7.78 -13.14
N LYS A 255 17.20 -8.45 -12.26
CA LYS A 255 16.93 -9.88 -12.37
C LYS A 255 15.91 -10.23 -13.46
N LYS A 256 15.09 -9.25 -13.89
CA LYS A 256 13.95 -9.46 -14.80
C LYS A 256 12.89 -10.38 -14.19
N HIS A 257 12.57 -10.13 -12.92
CA HIS A 257 11.57 -10.89 -12.16
C HIS A 257 10.50 -9.93 -11.60
N VAL A 258 9.29 -10.44 -11.41
CA VAL A 258 8.20 -9.77 -10.67
C VAL A 258 7.82 -10.61 -9.47
N THR A 259 7.99 -10.06 -8.26
CA THR A 259 7.60 -10.73 -7.02
C THR A 259 6.26 -10.19 -6.52
N PHE A 260 5.34 -11.09 -6.19
CA PHE A 260 4.04 -10.77 -5.60
C PHE A 260 4.07 -11.02 -4.11
N ILE A 261 3.71 -10.02 -3.32
CA ILE A 261 3.53 -10.15 -1.87
C ILE A 261 2.05 -9.96 -1.58
N ASP A 262 1.39 -11.05 -1.20
CA ASP A 262 -0.02 -11.10 -0.84
C ASP A 262 -0.15 -11.55 0.62
N PHE A 263 -0.87 -10.76 1.40
CA PHE A 263 -1.10 -11.00 2.82
C PHE A 263 -2.48 -11.62 3.07
N THR A 264 -3.22 -11.96 2.01
CA THR A 264 -4.51 -12.65 2.13
C THR A 264 -4.35 -14.17 2.05
N PRO A 265 -5.29 -14.94 2.60
CA PRO A 265 -5.29 -16.39 2.46
C PRO A 265 -5.26 -16.80 0.99
N THR A 266 -4.46 -17.82 0.68
CA THR A 266 -4.53 -18.46 -0.64
C THR A 266 -5.90 -19.15 -0.78
N GLN A 267 -6.63 -18.80 -1.82
CA GLN A 267 -7.96 -19.33 -2.06
C GLN A 267 -7.88 -20.75 -2.62
N ASP A 268 -8.84 -21.60 -2.24
CA ASP A 268 -8.85 -23.03 -2.58
C ASP A 268 -8.67 -23.30 -4.08
N TRP A 269 -9.39 -22.54 -4.91
CA TRP A 269 -9.39 -22.71 -6.36
C TRP A 269 -8.04 -22.37 -7.03
N CYS A 270 -7.15 -21.63 -6.34
CA CYS A 270 -5.82 -21.30 -6.84
C CYS A 270 -4.69 -21.93 -6.02
N LYS A 271 -4.95 -22.80 -5.03
CA LYS A 271 -3.89 -23.41 -4.20
C LYS A 271 -2.79 -24.12 -5.00
N HIS A 272 -3.17 -24.81 -6.06
CA HIS A 272 -2.22 -25.53 -6.94
C HIS A 272 -1.55 -24.62 -7.98
N MET A 273 -2.07 -23.41 -8.17
CA MET A 273 -1.54 -22.42 -9.09
C MET A 273 -1.78 -21.00 -8.55
N PRO A 274 -1.07 -20.58 -7.48
CA PRO A 274 -1.44 -19.36 -6.75
C PRO A 274 -1.33 -18.09 -7.61
N TYR A 275 -0.49 -18.13 -8.65
CA TYR A 275 -0.37 -17.07 -9.65
C TYR A 275 -1.67 -16.77 -10.41
N LYS A 276 -2.56 -17.77 -10.56
CA LYS A 276 -3.84 -17.61 -11.26
C LYS A 276 -4.68 -16.47 -10.67
N ARG A 277 -4.55 -16.22 -9.36
CA ARG A 277 -5.19 -15.09 -8.66
C ARG A 277 -4.77 -13.73 -9.20
N PHE A 278 -3.53 -13.60 -9.65
CA PHE A 278 -2.97 -12.31 -10.09
C PHE A 278 -3.03 -12.13 -11.62
N ALA A 279 -3.51 -13.13 -12.37
CA ALA A 279 -3.38 -13.15 -13.83
C ALA A 279 -3.92 -11.88 -14.51
N GLU A 280 -5.14 -11.44 -14.14
CA GLU A 280 -5.73 -10.23 -14.72
C GLU A 280 -4.94 -8.97 -14.35
N ALA A 281 -4.57 -8.83 -13.08
CA ALA A 281 -3.79 -7.70 -12.61
C ALA A 281 -2.43 -7.65 -13.29
N ILE A 282 -1.80 -8.79 -13.54
CA ILE A 282 -0.50 -8.86 -14.20
C ILE A 282 -0.62 -8.47 -15.67
N ILE A 283 -1.62 -8.98 -16.37
CA ILE A 283 -1.87 -8.60 -17.77
C ILE A 283 -2.09 -7.09 -17.86
N MET A 284 -2.91 -6.52 -16.98
CA MET A 284 -3.21 -5.09 -16.96
C MET A 284 -2.00 -4.25 -16.57
N ALA A 285 -1.37 -4.56 -15.43
CA ALA A 285 -0.19 -3.89 -14.92
C ALA A 285 0.93 -3.90 -15.97
N SER A 286 1.22 -5.05 -16.57
CA SER A 286 2.28 -5.18 -17.57
C SER A 286 2.04 -4.31 -18.80
N LYS A 287 0.83 -4.35 -19.37
CA LYS A 287 0.46 -3.53 -20.54
C LYS A 287 0.58 -2.04 -20.25
N LYS A 288 0.00 -1.59 -19.13
CA LYS A 288 -0.04 -0.18 -18.75
C LYS A 288 1.36 0.31 -18.32
N TYR A 289 2.10 -0.50 -17.57
CA TYR A 289 3.48 -0.20 -17.19
C TYR A 289 4.39 -0.09 -18.41
N LYS A 290 4.20 -0.96 -19.42
CA LYS A 290 4.91 -0.87 -20.70
C LYS A 290 4.74 0.46 -21.40
N ILE A 291 3.51 0.95 -21.48
CA ILE A 291 3.16 2.24 -22.09
C ILE A 291 3.82 3.38 -21.30
N ALA A 292 3.66 3.37 -19.97
CA ALA A 292 4.18 4.42 -19.09
C ALA A 292 5.72 4.49 -19.09
N TYR A 293 6.37 3.35 -18.95
CA TYR A 293 7.82 3.26 -18.85
C TYR A 293 8.52 3.57 -20.17
N ASN A 294 7.90 3.25 -21.32
CA ASN A 294 8.42 3.65 -22.64
C ASN A 294 8.53 5.17 -22.81
N LYS A 295 7.66 5.96 -22.16
CA LYS A 295 7.82 7.42 -22.12
C LYS A 295 9.01 7.87 -21.26
N LYS A 296 9.37 7.11 -20.23
CA LYS A 296 10.55 7.38 -19.39
C LYS A 296 11.85 6.88 -20.01
N ARG A 297 11.78 5.83 -20.82
CA ARG A 297 12.90 5.21 -21.52
C ARG A 297 12.53 4.92 -22.97
N SER A 298 12.90 5.81 -23.87
CA SER A 298 12.70 5.61 -25.31
C SER A 298 13.37 4.32 -25.79
N GLY A 299 12.64 3.53 -26.59
CA GLY A 299 13.13 2.27 -27.14
C GLY A 299 13.12 1.08 -26.16
N TRP A 300 12.42 1.17 -25.03
CA TRP A 300 12.31 0.03 -24.11
C TRP A 300 11.41 -1.08 -24.66
N ALA A 301 12.03 -2.17 -25.08
CA ALA A 301 11.35 -3.30 -25.73
C ALA A 301 10.86 -4.39 -24.78
N ASP A 302 11.29 -4.38 -23.51
CA ASP A 302 10.91 -5.45 -22.58
C ASP A 302 9.41 -5.42 -22.27
N ASP A 303 8.94 -6.53 -21.72
CA ASP A 303 7.58 -6.72 -21.29
C ASP A 303 7.62 -7.53 -20.00
N ILE A 304 7.24 -6.90 -18.89
CA ILE A 304 7.29 -7.55 -17.57
C ILE A 304 6.34 -8.75 -17.50
N PHE A 305 5.35 -8.84 -18.39
CA PHE A 305 4.52 -10.05 -18.53
C PHE A 305 5.33 -11.30 -18.92
N LYS A 306 6.48 -11.11 -19.59
CA LYS A 306 7.35 -12.20 -20.06
C LYS A 306 8.44 -12.56 -19.06
N TRP A 307 8.52 -11.85 -17.95
CA TRP A 307 9.52 -12.04 -16.91
C TRP A 307 9.17 -13.21 -15.99
N GLU A 308 10.12 -13.65 -15.17
CA GLU A 308 9.82 -14.66 -14.15
C GLU A 308 8.90 -14.06 -13.09
N HIS A 309 7.91 -14.82 -12.65
CA HIS A 309 6.91 -14.39 -11.69
C HIS A 309 6.97 -15.26 -10.43
N ILE A 310 7.20 -14.63 -9.28
CA ILE A 310 7.45 -15.31 -8.00
C ILE A 310 6.44 -14.84 -6.97
N ILE A 311 5.87 -15.74 -6.19
CA ILE A 311 5.04 -15.37 -5.04
C ILE A 311 5.88 -15.46 -3.79
N GLN A 312 5.93 -14.36 -3.04
CA GLN A 312 6.65 -14.29 -1.78
C GLN A 312 5.89 -15.11 -0.73
N THR A 313 6.56 -16.15 -0.22
CA THR A 313 6.06 -16.98 0.87
C THR A 313 6.63 -16.54 2.22
N GLY A 314 6.07 -17.05 3.32
CA GLY A 314 6.55 -16.76 4.68
C GLY A 314 6.23 -15.34 5.16
N VAL A 315 5.19 -14.72 4.60
CA VAL A 315 4.63 -13.43 5.06
C VAL A 315 3.42 -13.67 5.96
N PRO A 316 3.09 -12.76 6.89
CA PRO A 316 1.92 -12.91 7.73
C PRO A 316 0.65 -12.94 6.89
N ILE A 317 -0.34 -13.70 7.35
CA ILE A 317 -1.65 -13.79 6.70
C ILE A 317 -2.69 -13.06 7.54
N ASP A 318 -3.30 -12.04 6.96
CA ASP A 318 -4.44 -11.33 7.52
C ASP A 318 -5.73 -11.92 6.96
N LEU A 319 -6.44 -12.66 7.82
CA LEU A 319 -7.69 -13.33 7.47
C LEU A 319 -8.82 -12.34 7.14
N ARG A 320 -8.77 -11.13 7.69
CA ARG A 320 -9.84 -10.13 7.52
C ARG A 320 -9.51 -9.07 6.47
N GLY A 321 -8.25 -8.92 6.11
CA GLY A 321 -7.81 -7.99 5.08
C GLY A 321 -7.59 -6.54 5.53
N PHE A 322 -8.00 -6.19 6.76
CA PHE A 322 -7.95 -4.81 7.27
C PHE A 322 -6.53 -4.24 7.42
N ASN A 323 -5.54 -5.09 7.64
CA ASN A 323 -4.15 -4.73 7.89
C ASN A 323 -3.24 -4.93 6.66
N THR A 324 -3.77 -5.48 5.56
CA THR A 324 -3.00 -5.75 4.33
C THR A 324 -2.28 -4.52 3.78
N SER A 325 -2.90 -3.32 3.86
CA SER A 325 -2.28 -2.06 3.46
C SER A 325 -1.04 -1.71 4.30
N TYR A 326 -1.12 -1.89 5.62
CA TYR A 326 -0.02 -1.62 6.53
C TYR A 326 1.11 -2.65 6.37
N LEU A 327 0.77 -3.91 6.09
CA LEU A 327 1.74 -4.95 5.78
C LEU A 327 2.47 -4.68 4.46
N VAL A 328 1.76 -4.18 3.42
CA VAL A 328 2.38 -3.70 2.18
C VAL A 328 3.36 -2.57 2.47
N LEU A 329 2.99 -1.59 3.29
CA LEU A 329 3.88 -0.47 3.66
C LEU A 329 5.13 -0.97 4.43
N GLN A 330 4.99 -1.94 5.33
CA GLN A 330 6.12 -2.59 5.99
C GLN A 330 7.03 -3.30 4.96
N ALA A 331 6.47 -4.04 4.02
CA ALA A 331 7.24 -4.71 2.97
C ALA A 331 8.00 -3.69 2.09
N MET A 332 7.35 -2.58 1.71
CA MET A 332 7.97 -1.49 0.95
C MET A 332 9.14 -0.85 1.72
N ALA A 333 9.00 -0.65 3.03
CA ALA A 333 10.06 -0.08 3.87
C ALA A 333 11.28 -1.01 4.02
N MET A 334 11.05 -2.33 4.00
CA MET A 334 12.10 -3.34 4.19
C MET A 334 12.79 -3.77 2.89
N TRP A 335 12.15 -3.60 1.74
CA TRP A 335 12.63 -4.15 0.46
C TRP A 335 13.99 -3.57 0.04
N GLY A 336 14.86 -4.43 -0.50
CA GLY A 336 16.18 -4.05 -1.02
C GLY A 336 17.31 -3.99 0.02
N ASN A 337 17.05 -4.29 1.30
CA ASN A 337 18.06 -4.24 2.37
C ASN A 337 18.78 -5.58 2.64
N ASP A 338 18.72 -6.57 1.74
CA ASP A 338 19.25 -7.95 1.88
C ASP A 338 18.82 -8.73 3.14
N ARG A 339 17.88 -8.18 3.93
CA ARG A 339 17.34 -8.77 5.15
C ARG A 339 16.05 -9.51 4.85
N ARG A 340 15.83 -10.64 5.54
CA ARG A 340 14.53 -11.33 5.57
C ARG A 340 13.47 -10.35 6.08
N LEU A 341 12.31 -10.32 5.41
CA LEU A 341 11.18 -9.51 5.84
C LEU A 341 10.74 -9.98 7.24
N LYS A 342 10.74 -9.06 8.21
CA LYS A 342 10.28 -9.29 9.58
C LYS A 342 9.15 -8.32 9.86
N PHE A 343 7.94 -8.84 9.92
CA PHE A 343 6.74 -8.03 10.11
C PHE A 343 6.45 -7.85 11.59
N VAL A 344 5.94 -6.68 11.94
CA VAL A 344 5.26 -6.46 13.22
C VAL A 344 3.81 -6.92 13.03
N GLY A 345 3.43 -7.99 13.73
CA GLY A 345 2.09 -8.57 13.68
C GLY A 345 1.03 -7.80 14.48
N ASP A 346 1.43 -7.08 15.53
CA ASP A 346 0.46 -6.33 16.34
C ASP A 346 -0.12 -5.12 15.58
N ALA A 347 -1.35 -5.29 15.09
CA ALA A 347 -2.06 -4.29 14.32
C ALA A 347 -2.24 -2.97 15.10
N LYS A 348 -2.42 -3.04 16.42
CA LYS A 348 -2.61 -1.87 17.28
C LYS A 348 -1.34 -1.02 17.32
N THR A 349 -0.20 -1.63 17.64
CA THR A 349 1.11 -0.97 17.64
C THR A 349 1.45 -0.41 16.26
N LEU A 350 1.23 -1.19 15.19
CA LEU A 350 1.51 -0.77 13.82
C LEU A 350 0.75 0.51 13.43
N ARG A 351 -0.56 0.53 13.67
CA ARG A 351 -1.44 1.66 13.34
C ARG A 351 -1.13 2.90 14.18
N ARG A 352 -0.87 2.71 15.48
CA ARG A 352 -0.49 3.82 16.37
C ARG A 352 0.83 4.45 15.98
N ASN A 353 1.87 3.65 15.72
CA ASN A 353 3.15 4.16 15.21
C ASN A 353 2.97 4.91 13.89
N PHE A 354 2.12 4.41 13.00
CA PHE A 354 1.82 5.09 11.75
C PHE A 354 1.17 6.47 11.96
N VAL A 355 0.27 6.63 12.93
CA VAL A 355 -0.28 7.96 13.30
C VAL A 355 0.82 8.89 13.80
N ILE A 356 1.77 8.39 14.59
CA ILE A 356 2.91 9.20 15.06
C ILE A 356 3.78 9.65 13.89
N ASP A 357 4.08 8.77 12.93
CA ASP A 357 4.84 9.09 11.73
C ASP A 357 4.14 10.17 10.88
N LEU A 358 2.81 10.09 10.74
CA LEU A 358 2.01 11.08 10.03
C LEU A 358 2.02 12.45 10.72
N LEU A 359 1.80 12.48 12.04
CA LEU A 359 1.74 13.72 12.81
C LEU A 359 3.12 14.38 12.97
N SER A 360 4.18 13.59 13.00
CA SER A 360 5.57 14.04 13.13
C SER A 360 6.22 14.36 11.78
N TYR A 361 5.48 14.25 10.68
CA TYR A 361 6.00 14.53 9.35
C TYR A 361 6.53 15.96 9.26
N GLU A 362 7.81 16.10 8.92
CA GLU A 362 8.51 17.39 8.94
C GLU A 362 7.92 18.41 7.96
N ASP A 363 7.54 17.98 6.75
CA ASP A 363 6.92 18.88 5.76
C ASP A 363 5.39 18.97 5.91
N ASN A 364 4.86 18.64 7.10
CA ASN A 364 3.45 18.83 7.39
C ASN A 364 3.11 20.32 7.42
N SER A 365 2.49 20.79 6.33
CA SER A 365 2.20 22.20 6.12
C SER A 365 1.05 22.73 6.99
N CYS A 366 0.38 21.88 7.79
CA CYS A 366 -0.66 22.28 8.72
C CYS A 366 -0.35 21.90 10.17
N ARG A 367 0.94 21.81 10.54
CA ARG A 367 1.34 21.59 11.93
C ARG A 367 0.72 22.61 12.91
N TYR A 368 0.51 23.85 12.46
CA TYR A 368 -0.17 24.91 13.23
C TYR A 368 -1.63 24.58 13.60
N ALA A 369 -2.28 23.67 12.87
CA ALA A 369 -3.66 23.25 13.13
C ALA A 369 -3.75 22.16 14.21
N ILE A 370 -2.64 21.51 14.54
CA ILE A 370 -2.54 20.52 15.60
C ILE A 370 -2.48 21.27 16.94
N PRO A 371 -3.31 20.92 17.95
CA PRO A 371 -3.25 21.51 19.29
C PRO A 371 -1.84 21.49 19.91
N ALA A 372 -1.44 22.58 20.58
CA ALA A 372 -0.08 22.76 21.10
C ALA A 372 0.35 21.66 22.09
N ASN A 373 -0.58 21.17 22.90
CA ASN A 373 -0.36 20.04 23.82
C ASN A 373 0.00 18.74 23.07
N ILE A 374 -0.63 18.48 21.92
CA ILE A 374 -0.31 17.31 21.09
C ILE A 374 1.06 17.50 20.43
N GLN A 375 1.34 18.70 19.91
CA GLN A 375 2.66 18.99 19.33
C GLN A 375 3.78 18.77 20.35
N GLN A 376 3.59 19.18 21.60
CA GLN A 376 4.55 18.94 22.68
C GLN A 376 4.72 17.45 22.96
N ARG A 377 3.63 16.68 23.04
CA ARG A 377 3.71 15.22 23.24
C ARG A 377 4.48 14.52 22.12
N LEU A 378 4.30 14.94 20.86
CA LEU A 378 5.06 14.38 19.73
C LEU A 378 6.57 14.65 19.88
N VAL A 379 6.95 15.86 20.32
CA VAL A 379 8.36 16.19 20.61
C VAL A 379 8.90 15.32 21.74
N ASP A 380 8.12 15.09 22.79
CA ASP A 380 8.54 14.27 23.93
C ASP A 380 8.65 12.79 23.56
N ILE A 381 7.79 12.28 22.67
CA ILE A 381 7.89 10.93 22.09
C ILE A 381 9.17 10.77 21.28
N ALA A 382 9.51 11.76 20.44
CA ALA A 382 10.71 11.72 19.60
C ALA A 382 12.02 11.76 20.40
N LYS A 383 12.01 12.34 21.61
CA LYS A 383 13.18 12.36 22.51
C LYS A 383 13.43 11.03 23.24
N LYS A 384 12.49 10.08 23.16
CA LYS A 384 12.60 8.76 23.78
C LYS A 384 13.16 7.70 22.82
N ASP A 385 13.57 8.12 21.62
CA ASP A 385 14.40 7.37 20.67
C ASP A 385 15.88 7.50 21.01
#